data_AF-A0A2V3VX44-F1
#
_entry.id   AF-A0A2V3VX44-F1
#
_cell.length_a   1.000
_cell.length_b   1.000
_cell.length_c   1.000
_cell.angle_alpha   90.00
_cell.angle_beta   90.00
_cell.angle_gamma   90.00
#
_symmetry.space_group_name_H-M   'P 1'
#
loop_
_entity.id
_entity.type
_entity.pdbx_description
1 polymer ?
#
loop_
_entity_poly.entity_id
_entity_poly.type
_entity_poly.pdbx_seq_one_letter_code
_entity_poly.pdbx_strand_id
1 'polypeptide(L)'
;MAIKNRIILSIIIISSAILLGFINFKQGYKNIVTYMNDYHVVLTKEAVFDRIFVNTDFVKLEYMEGNSVFHFISPFTCYMLAIFWGSFYYLLLNKNYHQFIYSRIKNKQEALKIVRGPYVQNVVLFIVMYVATIYLFIYFNDVLVYQDMLKFIKRSVFLTVSSILLSIGLSSLMFYVYIKWNEIMALLVIFISILFLFIVDLNWKMISIVFIGDDTYFVGGIIIGFVLIFLSHLFLKNVKYEIE
;
A
#
# COMPACT_ATOMS: atom_id res chain seq x y z
N MET A 1 -6.26 -0.74 -29.53
CA MET A 1 -5.95 -1.90 -28.67
C MET A 1 -5.87 -1.56 -27.17
N ALA A 2 -5.39 -0.36 -26.77
CA ALA A 2 -5.20 0.03 -25.37
C ALA A 2 -6.47 0.16 -24.50
N ILE A 3 -7.65 0.43 -25.07
CA ILE A 3 -8.91 0.62 -24.30
C ILE A 3 -9.52 -0.74 -23.90
N LYS A 4 -9.35 -1.79 -24.70
CA LYS A 4 -9.94 -3.13 -24.44
C LYS A 4 -9.25 -3.86 -23.28
N ASN A 5 -7.96 -3.61 -23.07
CA ASN A 5 -7.19 -4.23 -21.98
C ASN A 5 -7.32 -3.50 -20.64
N ARG A 6 -7.82 -2.25 -20.61
CA ARG A 6 -7.97 -1.50 -19.35
C ARG A 6 -9.04 -2.08 -18.44
N ILE A 7 -10.18 -2.50 -18.98
CA ILE A 7 -11.25 -3.11 -18.19
C ILE A 7 -10.77 -4.43 -17.58
N ILE A 8 -10.11 -5.26 -18.37
CA ILE A 8 -9.54 -6.53 -17.91
C ILE A 8 -8.50 -6.26 -16.81
N LEU A 9 -7.60 -5.30 -17.00
CA LEU A 9 -6.62 -4.92 -15.99
C LEU A 9 -7.28 -4.45 -14.69
N SER A 10 -8.30 -3.58 -14.76
CA SER A 10 -9.05 -3.15 -13.58
C SER A 10 -9.70 -4.32 -12.84
N ILE A 11 -10.30 -5.27 -13.57
CA ILE A 11 -10.88 -6.49 -12.98
C ILE A 11 -9.80 -7.29 -12.25
N ILE A 12 -8.62 -7.47 -12.86
CA ILE A 12 -7.52 -8.21 -12.22
C ILE A 12 -7.04 -7.48 -10.95
N ILE A 13 -6.89 -6.15 -11.00
CA ILE A 13 -6.52 -5.34 -9.84
C ILE A 13 -7.54 -5.53 -8.72
N ILE A 14 -8.83 -5.38 -9.03
CA ILE A 14 -9.93 -5.56 -8.08
C ILE A 14 -9.91 -6.97 -7.47
N SER A 15 -9.83 -8.01 -8.30
CA SER A 15 -9.81 -9.39 -7.83
C SER A 15 -8.60 -9.67 -6.94
N SER A 16 -7.42 -9.14 -7.28
CA SER A 16 -6.22 -9.28 -6.45
C SER A 16 -6.35 -8.56 -5.10
N ALA A 17 -6.97 -7.39 -5.08
CA ALA A 17 -7.24 -6.63 -3.86
C ALA A 17 -8.23 -7.36 -2.95
N ILE A 18 -9.32 -7.90 -3.51
CA ILE A 18 -10.32 -8.68 -2.78
C ILE A 18 -9.69 -9.94 -2.19
N LEU A 19 -8.90 -10.67 -2.99
CA LEU A 19 -8.25 -11.90 -2.57
C LEU A 19 -7.24 -11.66 -1.44
N LEU A 20 -6.40 -10.63 -1.56
CA LEU A 20 -5.47 -10.25 -0.49
C LEU A 20 -6.24 -9.80 0.77
N GLY A 21 -7.29 -8.99 0.61
CA GLY A 21 -8.15 -8.53 1.71
C GLY A 21 -8.79 -9.69 2.46
N PHE A 22 -9.29 -10.70 1.74
CA PHE A 22 -9.84 -11.93 2.31
C PHE A 22 -8.79 -12.74 3.09
N ILE A 23 -7.59 -12.94 2.50
CA ILE A 23 -6.49 -13.67 3.16
C ILE A 23 -6.11 -12.97 4.46
N ASN A 24 -5.90 -11.66 4.42
CA ASN A 24 -5.47 -10.90 5.60
C ASN A 24 -6.58 -10.84 6.65
N PHE A 25 -7.85 -10.69 6.24
CA PHE A 25 -8.99 -10.79 7.15
C PHE A 25 -9.03 -12.16 7.85
N LYS A 26 -8.95 -13.25 7.09
CA LYS A 26 -8.98 -14.61 7.66
C LYS A 26 -7.83 -14.84 8.63
N GLN A 27 -6.63 -14.37 8.30
CA GLN A 27 -5.47 -14.46 9.18
C GLN A 27 -5.65 -13.64 10.47
N GLY A 28 -6.12 -12.39 10.36
CA GLY A 28 -6.38 -11.52 11.50
C GLY A 28 -7.47 -12.09 12.41
N TYR A 29 -8.61 -12.45 11.82
CA TYR A 29 -9.78 -12.98 12.52
C TYR A 29 -9.49 -14.29 13.25
N LYS A 30 -8.75 -15.23 12.63
CA LYS A 30 -8.38 -16.50 13.29
C LYS A 30 -7.66 -16.25 14.62
N ASN A 31 -6.72 -15.32 14.65
CA ASN A 31 -5.96 -15.00 15.86
C ASN A 31 -6.84 -14.36 16.94
N ILE A 32 -7.77 -13.48 16.54
CA ILE A 32 -8.75 -12.87 17.46
C ILE A 32 -9.65 -13.93 18.08
N VAL A 33 -10.18 -14.86 17.28
CA VAL A 33 -11.06 -15.93 17.78
C VAL A 33 -10.31 -16.88 18.71
N THR A 34 -9.08 -17.28 18.38
CA THR A 34 -8.26 -18.10 19.28
C THR A 34 -8.10 -17.42 20.64
N TYR A 35 -7.76 -16.13 20.65
CA TYR A 35 -7.65 -15.36 21.89
C TYR A 35 -8.95 -15.28 22.68
N MET A 36 -10.07 -14.97 22.01
CA MET A 36 -11.39 -14.90 22.66
C MET A 36 -11.77 -16.22 23.33
N ASN A 37 -11.41 -17.35 22.70
CA ASN A 37 -11.66 -18.68 23.24
C ASN A 37 -10.74 -19.02 24.43
N ASP A 38 -9.44 -18.75 24.32
CA ASP A 38 -8.44 -19.08 25.36
C ASP A 38 -8.68 -18.27 26.65
N TYR A 39 -9.14 -17.02 26.53
CA TYR A 39 -9.33 -16.11 27.67
C TYR A 39 -10.80 -15.89 28.05
N HIS A 40 -11.75 -16.52 27.36
CA HIS A 40 -13.19 -16.35 27.56
C HIS A 40 -13.63 -14.87 27.55
N VAL A 41 -13.07 -14.08 26.63
CA VAL A 41 -13.39 -12.65 26.46
C VAL A 41 -14.01 -12.40 25.08
N VAL A 42 -14.86 -11.39 24.99
CA VAL A 42 -15.42 -10.93 23.70
C VAL A 42 -14.67 -9.68 23.27
N LEU A 43 -13.92 -9.77 22.16
CA LEU A 43 -13.25 -8.62 21.57
C LEU A 43 -14.16 -7.88 20.59
N THR A 44 -13.81 -6.63 20.31
CA THR A 44 -14.58 -5.75 19.43
C THR A 44 -14.10 -5.87 17.97
N LYS A 45 -14.89 -5.35 17.03
CA LYS A 45 -14.56 -5.33 15.59
C LYS A 45 -13.24 -4.60 15.31
N GLU A 46 -12.95 -3.55 16.08
CA GLU A 46 -11.72 -2.78 16.00
C GLU A 46 -10.49 -3.66 16.27
N ALA A 47 -10.58 -4.66 17.16
CA ALA A 47 -9.45 -5.54 17.45
C ALA A 47 -9.01 -6.37 16.23
N VAL A 48 -9.95 -6.79 15.37
CA VAL A 48 -9.63 -7.50 14.12
C VAL A 48 -8.91 -6.57 13.15
N PHE A 49 -9.38 -5.33 13.02
CA PHE A 49 -8.77 -4.34 12.14
C PHE A 49 -7.38 -3.94 12.60
N ASP A 50 -7.22 -3.65 13.88
CA ASP A 50 -5.96 -3.34 14.55
C ASP A 50 -4.98 -4.51 14.43
N ARG A 51 -5.49 -5.75 14.41
CA ARG A 51 -4.65 -6.92 14.15
C ARG A 51 -4.16 -7.01 12.70
N ILE A 52 -5.01 -6.69 11.72
CA ILE A 52 -4.68 -6.79 10.29
C ILE A 52 -3.66 -5.72 9.88
N PHE A 53 -3.81 -4.50 10.40
CA PHE A 53 -2.98 -3.36 10.06
C PHE A 53 -1.90 -3.03 11.10
N VAL A 54 -1.82 -3.85 12.16
CA VAL A 54 -0.89 -3.75 13.28
C VAL A 54 -1.03 -2.43 14.02
N ASN A 55 -1.56 -2.47 15.24
CA ASN A 55 -1.57 -1.30 16.12
C ASN A 55 -0.34 -1.27 17.04
N THR A 56 0.35 -0.13 17.14
CA THR A 56 1.61 0.02 17.89
C THR A 56 1.43 -0.04 19.41
N ASP A 57 0.21 0.19 19.91
CA ASP A 57 -0.11 0.05 21.35
C ASP A 57 -0.46 -1.38 21.74
N PHE A 58 -0.75 -2.24 20.77
CA PHE A 58 -1.09 -3.66 20.98
C PHE A 58 0.12 -4.52 21.35
N VAL A 59 1.32 -3.94 21.43
CA VAL A 59 2.54 -4.58 21.95
C VAL A 59 2.43 -4.93 23.45
N LYS A 60 1.32 -4.61 24.11
CA LYS A 60 1.06 -4.87 25.55
C LYS A 60 0.07 -6.02 25.84
N LEU A 61 -0.46 -6.68 24.81
CA LEU A 61 -1.39 -7.81 24.99
C LEU A 61 -0.60 -9.11 24.72
N GLU A 62 -0.28 -9.89 25.75
CA GLU A 62 0.62 -11.08 25.76
C GLU A 62 0.47 -12.10 24.60
N TYR A 63 -0.66 -12.11 23.89
CA TYR A 63 -0.94 -13.05 22.78
C TYR A 63 -1.25 -12.35 21.44
N MET A 64 -1.32 -11.01 21.46
CA MET A 64 -1.07 -10.16 20.28
C MET A 64 0.39 -9.70 20.22
N GLU A 65 1.16 -9.88 21.30
CA GLU A 65 2.59 -9.68 21.44
C GLU A 65 3.38 -10.55 20.44
N GLY A 66 3.76 -9.91 19.34
CA GLY A 66 5.07 -9.29 19.36
C GLY A 66 6.32 -10.15 19.09
N ASN A 67 6.23 -11.49 19.00
CA ASN A 67 7.42 -12.30 18.65
C ASN A 67 7.42 -12.84 17.22
N SER A 68 6.32 -12.69 16.48
CA SER A 68 6.22 -13.19 15.12
C SER A 68 6.33 -12.06 14.10
N VAL A 69 7.48 -11.97 13.43
CA VAL A 69 7.72 -11.05 12.28
C VAL A 69 6.63 -11.22 11.21
N PHE A 70 5.97 -12.37 11.17
CA PHE A 70 4.87 -12.68 10.26
C PHE A 70 3.67 -11.74 10.38
N HIS A 71 3.52 -10.97 11.47
CA HIS A 71 2.45 -9.96 11.58
C HIS A 71 2.62 -8.79 10.62
N PHE A 72 3.85 -8.43 10.27
CA PHE A 72 4.13 -7.35 9.34
C PHE A 72 3.83 -7.73 7.88
N ILE A 73 3.66 -9.03 7.58
CA ILE A 73 3.45 -9.52 6.22
C ILE A 73 2.17 -8.95 5.62
N SER A 74 1.09 -8.85 6.40
CA SER A 74 -0.20 -8.33 5.91
C SER A 74 -0.07 -6.90 5.35
N PRO A 75 0.33 -5.90 6.15
CA PRO A 75 0.53 -4.54 5.65
C PRO A 75 1.64 -4.48 4.60
N PHE A 76 2.73 -5.22 4.77
CA PHE A 76 3.86 -5.22 3.82
C PHE A 76 3.44 -5.68 2.41
N THR A 77 2.71 -6.80 2.32
CA THR A 77 2.22 -7.34 1.05
C THR A 77 1.21 -6.42 0.38
N CYS A 78 0.38 -5.71 1.16
CA CYS A 78 -0.50 -4.68 0.63
C CYS A 78 0.29 -3.58 -0.09
N TYR A 79 1.31 -2.98 0.56
CA TYR A 79 2.12 -1.94 -0.06
C TYR A 79 2.88 -2.44 -1.29
N MET A 80 3.48 -3.64 -1.22
CA MET A 80 4.18 -4.26 -2.35
C MET A 80 3.26 -4.45 -3.56
N LEU A 81 2.05 -5.00 -3.36
CA LEU A 81 1.10 -5.23 -4.45
C LEU A 81 0.52 -3.93 -4.99
N ALA A 82 0.25 -2.94 -4.14
CA ALA A 82 -0.19 -1.62 -4.58
C ALA A 82 0.86 -0.97 -5.49
N ILE A 83 2.14 -1.00 -5.09
CA ILE A 83 3.24 -0.43 -5.87
C ILE A 83 3.47 -1.21 -7.15
N PHE A 84 3.37 -2.55 -7.11
CA PHE A 84 3.43 -3.40 -8.30
C PHE A 84 2.36 -3.01 -9.32
N TRP A 85 1.09 -2.85 -8.91
CA TRP A 85 0.01 -2.44 -9.81
C TRP A 85 0.17 -1.01 -10.34
N GLY A 86 0.71 -0.09 -9.53
CA GLY A 86 1.12 1.23 -10.00
C GLY A 86 2.21 1.14 -11.07
N SER A 87 3.15 0.20 -10.91
CA SER A 87 4.34 0.05 -11.75
C SER A 87 4.15 -0.85 -12.97
N PHE A 88 3.01 -1.54 -13.03
CA PHE A 88 2.71 -2.60 -13.99
C PHE A 88 2.99 -2.22 -15.45
N TYR A 89 2.64 -1.00 -15.84
CA TYR A 89 2.76 -0.54 -17.24
C TYR A 89 4.20 -0.52 -17.76
N TYR A 90 5.14 -0.01 -16.97
CA TYR A 90 6.53 0.06 -17.40
C TYR A 90 7.30 -1.22 -17.10
N LEU A 91 6.89 -2.00 -16.09
CA LEU A 91 7.51 -3.29 -15.80
C LEU A 91 7.22 -4.36 -16.87
N LEU A 92 6.10 -4.24 -17.60
CA LEU A 92 5.77 -5.15 -18.70
C LEU A 92 6.51 -4.87 -20.00
N LEU A 93 7.04 -3.66 -20.16
CA LEU A 93 7.68 -3.21 -21.39
C LEU A 93 9.19 -3.32 -21.22
N ASN A 94 9.86 -3.86 -22.24
CA ASN A 94 11.31 -3.83 -22.26
C ASN A 94 11.79 -2.38 -22.33
N LYS A 95 12.86 -2.04 -21.60
CA LYS A 95 13.44 -0.68 -21.55
C LYS A 95 13.74 -0.11 -22.95
N ASN A 96 14.11 -0.97 -23.90
CA ASN A 96 14.34 -0.59 -25.30
C ASN A 96 13.08 -0.02 -25.99
N TYR A 97 11.88 -0.48 -25.60
CA TYR A 97 10.63 0.07 -26.11
C TYR A 97 10.41 1.51 -25.64
N HIS A 98 10.99 1.90 -24.51
CA HIS A 98 10.92 3.28 -24.03
C HIS A 98 11.77 4.22 -24.89
N GLN A 99 12.97 3.80 -25.31
CA GLN A 99 13.79 4.57 -26.26
C GLN A 99 13.02 4.89 -27.54
N PHE A 100 12.26 3.91 -28.05
CA PHE A 100 11.39 4.10 -29.20
C PHE A 100 10.26 5.11 -28.96
N ILE A 101 9.69 5.17 -27.75
CA ILE A 101 8.70 6.19 -27.39
C ILE A 101 9.36 7.58 -27.33
N TYR A 102 10.54 7.70 -26.73
CA TYR A 102 11.27 8.97 -26.64
C TYR A 102 11.68 9.53 -28.01
N SER A 103 12.04 8.69 -28.98
CA SER A 103 12.42 9.15 -30.32
C SER A 103 11.24 9.68 -31.14
N ARG A 104 10.01 9.26 -30.82
CA ARG A 104 8.79 9.67 -31.55
C ARG A 104 8.06 10.87 -30.95
N ILE A 105 8.34 11.21 -29.69
CA ILE A 105 7.62 12.25 -28.97
C ILE A 105 8.53 13.45 -28.76
N LYS A 106 8.08 14.62 -29.23
CA LYS A 106 8.84 15.88 -29.12
C LYS A 106 9.04 16.33 -27.66
N ASN A 107 8.08 16.03 -26.77
CA ASN A 107 8.13 16.41 -25.37
C ASN A 107 8.51 15.24 -24.46
N LYS A 108 9.65 15.36 -23.77
CA LYS A 108 10.14 14.35 -22.82
C LYS A 108 9.15 14.03 -21.69
N GLN A 109 8.43 15.03 -21.18
CA GLN A 109 7.46 14.83 -20.11
C GLN A 109 6.25 14.02 -20.56
N GLU A 110 5.86 14.17 -21.83
CA GLU A 110 4.78 13.40 -22.42
C GLU A 110 5.18 11.95 -22.65
N ALA A 111 6.42 11.71 -23.11
CA ALA A 111 6.99 10.38 -23.21
C ALA A 111 7.03 9.66 -21.85
N LEU A 112 7.51 10.35 -20.80
CA LEU A 112 7.50 9.84 -19.42
C LEU A 112 6.08 9.48 -18.95
N LYS A 113 5.08 10.32 -19.26
CA LYS A 113 3.68 10.08 -18.89
C LYS A 113 3.11 8.85 -19.58
N ILE A 114 3.44 8.63 -20.85
CA ILE A 114 2.99 7.47 -21.63
C ILE A 114 3.62 6.19 -21.10
N VAL A 115 4.93 6.20 -20.85
CA VAL A 115 5.66 5.05 -20.30
C VAL A 115 5.13 4.66 -18.93
N ARG A 116 4.95 5.65 -18.03
CA ARG A 116 4.46 5.42 -16.67
C ARG A 116 3.02 4.91 -16.63
N GLY A 117 2.20 5.28 -17.61
CA GLY A 117 0.81 4.90 -17.68
C GLY A 117 -0.04 5.47 -16.53
N PRO A 118 -1.27 4.94 -16.34
CA PRO A 118 -2.23 5.40 -15.32
C PRO A 118 -1.92 4.88 -13.90
N TYR A 119 -0.67 4.99 -13.43
CA TYR A 119 -0.22 4.43 -12.15
C TYR A 119 -1.06 4.86 -10.93
N VAL A 120 -1.44 6.15 -10.85
CA VAL A 120 -2.29 6.67 -9.77
C VAL A 120 -3.62 5.94 -9.70
N GLN A 121 -4.27 5.74 -10.85
CA GLN A 121 -5.56 5.09 -10.92
C GLN A 121 -5.47 3.63 -10.45
N ASN A 122 -4.43 2.91 -10.86
CA ASN A 122 -4.22 1.52 -10.46
C ASN A 122 -3.99 1.39 -8.94
N VAL A 123 -3.15 2.26 -8.37
CA VAL A 123 -2.87 2.28 -6.93
C VAL A 123 -4.13 2.59 -6.13
N VAL A 124 -4.85 3.65 -6.51
CA VAL A 124 -6.11 4.05 -5.84
C VAL A 124 -7.13 2.92 -5.90
N LEU A 125 -7.33 2.32 -7.07
CA LEU A 125 -8.28 1.23 -7.25
C LEU A 125 -7.92 0.03 -6.35
N PHE A 126 -6.65 -0.38 -6.32
CA PHE A 126 -6.20 -1.49 -5.50
C PHE A 126 -6.45 -1.24 -4.00
N ILE A 127 -5.97 -0.10 -3.48
CA ILE A 127 -6.02 0.19 -2.04
C ILE A 127 -7.45 0.38 -1.56
N VAL A 128 -8.27 1.13 -2.30
CA VAL A 128 -9.68 1.35 -1.94
C VAL A 128 -10.42 0.02 -1.88
N MET A 129 -10.25 -0.84 -2.89
CA MET A 129 -10.92 -2.15 -2.91
C MET A 129 -10.40 -3.08 -1.80
N TYR A 130 -9.11 -3.04 -1.51
CA TYR A 130 -8.50 -3.83 -0.44
C TYR A 130 -9.06 -3.45 0.94
N VAL A 131 -9.04 -2.15 1.29
CA VAL A 131 -9.56 -1.67 2.58
C VAL A 131 -11.07 -1.86 2.68
N ALA A 132 -11.83 -1.56 1.61
CA ALA A 132 -13.27 -1.78 1.57
C ALA A 132 -13.62 -3.27 1.77
N THR A 133 -12.83 -4.18 1.19
CA THR A 133 -13.03 -5.63 1.36
C THR A 133 -12.85 -6.04 2.82
N ILE A 134 -11.77 -5.60 3.47
CA ILE A 134 -11.53 -5.88 4.90
C ILE A 134 -12.66 -5.30 5.76
N TYR A 135 -13.05 -4.06 5.48
CA TYR A 135 -14.15 -3.40 6.18
C TYR A 135 -15.45 -4.20 6.06
N LEU A 136 -15.82 -4.63 4.85
CA LEU A 136 -17.04 -5.41 4.63
C LEU A 136 -17.01 -6.75 5.39
N PHE A 137 -15.89 -7.47 5.36
CA PHE A 137 -15.76 -8.72 6.11
C PHE A 137 -15.88 -8.54 7.62
N ILE A 138 -15.31 -7.46 8.17
CA ILE A 138 -15.47 -7.12 9.60
C ILE A 138 -16.91 -6.70 9.88
N TYR A 139 -17.53 -5.89 9.01
CA TYR A 139 -18.87 -5.39 9.18
C TYR A 139 -19.91 -6.51 9.26
N PHE A 140 -19.84 -7.48 8.34
CA PHE A 140 -20.75 -8.64 8.30
C PHE A 140 -20.44 -9.74 9.33
N ASN A 141 -19.44 -9.54 10.21
CA ASN A 141 -19.19 -10.47 11.29
C ASN A 141 -20.11 -10.17 12.47
N ASP A 142 -21.10 -11.03 12.69
CA ASP A 142 -22.14 -10.82 13.72
C ASP A 142 -21.70 -11.20 15.14
N VAL A 143 -20.56 -11.88 15.29
CA VAL A 143 -20.03 -12.31 16.60
C VAL A 143 -19.40 -11.14 17.36
N LEU A 144 -18.94 -10.13 16.64
CA LEU A 144 -18.20 -9.00 17.19
C LEU A 144 -19.09 -7.74 17.25
N VAL A 145 -18.89 -6.93 18.29
CA VAL A 145 -19.59 -5.65 18.47
C VAL A 145 -18.64 -4.49 18.17
N TYR A 146 -19.17 -3.38 17.65
CA TYR A 146 -18.41 -2.14 17.52
C TYR A 146 -18.30 -1.45 18.88
N GLN A 147 -17.11 -0.97 19.21
CA GLN A 147 -16.93 -0.05 20.32
C GLN A 147 -17.31 1.38 19.91
N ASP A 148 -16.82 1.82 18.75
CA ASP A 148 -17.11 3.13 18.18
C ASP A 148 -17.02 3.07 16.64
N MET A 149 -18.17 2.88 16.01
CA MET A 149 -18.29 2.78 14.56
C MET A 149 -17.76 4.03 13.84
N LEU A 150 -17.95 5.22 14.42
CA LEU A 150 -17.56 6.48 13.78
C LEU A 150 -16.04 6.68 13.83
N LYS A 151 -15.41 6.35 14.97
CA LYS A 151 -13.94 6.32 15.08
C LYS A 151 -13.33 5.29 14.13
N PHE A 152 -13.95 4.11 14.03
CA PHE A 152 -13.52 3.04 13.14
C PHE A 152 -13.54 3.46 11.65
N ILE A 153 -14.65 4.06 11.20
CA ILE A 153 -14.78 4.58 9.83
C ILE A 153 -13.72 5.66 9.57
N LYS A 154 -13.57 6.63 10.48
CA LYS A 154 -12.56 7.69 10.35
C LYS A 154 -11.16 7.11 10.17
N ARG A 155 -10.75 6.21 11.07
CA ARG A 155 -9.43 5.56 11.03
C ARG A 155 -9.19 4.82 9.71
N SER A 156 -10.21 4.11 9.22
CA SER A 156 -10.16 3.41 7.93
C SER A 156 -9.99 4.35 6.75
N VAL A 157 -10.71 5.49 6.73
CA VAL A 157 -10.60 6.50 5.67
C VAL A 157 -9.21 7.14 5.66
N PHE A 158 -8.70 7.57 6.81
CA PHE A 158 -7.37 8.20 6.89
C PHE A 158 -6.23 7.22 6.55
N LEU A 159 -6.33 5.96 7.00
CA LEU A 159 -5.41 4.90 6.60
C LEU A 159 -5.42 4.70 5.07
N THR A 160 -6.61 4.69 4.46
CA THR A 160 -6.76 4.54 3.00
C THR A 160 -6.07 5.69 2.25
N VAL A 161 -6.32 6.94 2.66
CA VAL A 161 -5.70 8.13 2.06
C VAL A 161 -4.19 8.10 2.22
N SER A 162 -3.69 7.82 3.42
CA SER A 162 -2.25 7.71 3.70
C SER A 162 -1.59 6.65 2.82
N SER A 163 -2.18 5.45 2.79
CA SER A 163 -1.67 4.32 1.99
C SER A 163 -1.62 4.66 0.51
N ILE A 164 -2.64 5.34 -0.03
CA ILE A 164 -2.65 5.83 -1.42
C ILE A 164 -1.49 6.78 -1.67
N LEU A 165 -1.30 7.80 -0.83
CA LEU A 165 -0.25 8.79 -1.02
C LEU A 165 1.14 8.16 -0.95
N LEU A 166 1.39 7.29 0.04
CA LEU A 166 2.64 6.56 0.17
C LEU A 166 2.90 5.65 -1.03
N SER A 167 1.92 4.85 -1.46
CA SER A 167 2.08 3.96 -2.62
C SER A 167 2.28 4.73 -3.92
N ILE A 168 1.59 5.87 -4.14
CA ILE A 168 1.83 6.73 -5.30
C ILE A 168 3.26 7.29 -5.27
N GLY A 169 3.70 7.79 -4.11
CA GLY A 169 5.05 8.32 -3.92
C GLY A 169 6.11 7.26 -4.21
N LEU A 170 5.96 6.07 -3.64
CA LEU A 170 6.87 4.94 -3.86
C LEU A 170 6.83 4.42 -5.31
N SER A 171 5.66 4.30 -5.94
CA SER A 171 5.59 3.96 -7.38
C SER A 171 6.28 5.00 -8.26
N SER A 172 6.17 6.30 -7.92
CA SER A 172 6.88 7.34 -8.67
C SER A 172 8.39 7.30 -8.44
N LEU A 173 8.84 6.99 -7.22
CA LEU A 173 10.24 6.78 -6.90
C LEU A 173 10.80 5.58 -7.67
N MET A 174 10.04 4.48 -7.69
CA MET A 174 10.39 3.26 -8.42
C MET A 174 10.61 3.56 -9.90
N PHE A 175 9.70 4.35 -10.49
CA PHE A 175 9.80 4.74 -11.89
C PHE A 175 11.06 5.58 -12.17
N TYR A 176 11.43 6.50 -11.27
CA TYR A 176 12.68 7.25 -11.39
C TYR A 176 13.90 6.33 -11.36
N VAL A 177 13.97 5.42 -10.38
CA VAL A 177 15.08 4.46 -10.24
C VAL A 177 15.15 3.54 -11.46
N TYR A 178 14.00 3.07 -11.94
CA TYR A 178 13.87 2.22 -13.12
C TYR A 178 14.47 2.87 -14.38
N ILE A 179 14.16 4.16 -14.62
CA ILE A 179 14.73 4.89 -15.76
C ILE A 179 16.25 4.97 -15.64
N LYS A 180 16.75 5.34 -14.45
CA LYS A 180 18.17 5.60 -14.22
C LYS A 180 19.04 4.35 -14.23
N TRP A 181 18.53 3.23 -13.71
CA TRP A 181 19.27 1.98 -13.58
C TRP A 181 18.56 0.86 -14.35
N ASN A 182 17.90 -0.07 -13.67
CA ASN A 182 17.19 -1.20 -14.28
C ASN A 182 16.03 -1.69 -13.40
N GLU A 183 15.31 -2.71 -13.85
CA GLU A 183 14.18 -3.33 -13.15
C GLU A 183 14.59 -3.83 -11.75
N ILE A 184 15.72 -4.52 -11.68
CA ILE A 184 16.20 -5.18 -10.45
C ILE A 184 16.51 -4.14 -9.37
N MET A 185 17.25 -3.09 -9.73
CA MET A 185 17.58 -2.01 -8.81
C MET A 185 16.34 -1.23 -8.38
N ALA A 186 15.38 -1.02 -9.29
CA ALA A 186 14.11 -0.37 -8.94
C ALA A 186 13.32 -1.19 -7.90
N LEU A 187 13.21 -2.50 -8.08
CA LEU A 187 12.54 -3.39 -7.12
C LEU A 187 13.27 -3.40 -5.76
N LEU A 188 14.60 -3.48 -5.77
CA LEU A 188 15.41 -3.50 -4.56
C LEU A 188 15.30 -2.19 -3.76
N VAL A 189 15.37 -1.04 -4.43
CA VAL A 189 15.21 0.27 -3.76
C VAL A 189 13.83 0.40 -3.12
N ILE A 190 12.78 -0.07 -3.79
CA ILE A 190 11.42 -0.04 -3.23
C ILE A 190 11.26 -0.98 -2.05
N PHE A 191 11.78 -2.20 -2.15
CA PHE A 191 11.76 -3.16 -1.06
C PHE A 191 12.43 -2.57 0.20
N ILE A 192 13.62 -1.98 0.04
CA ILE A 192 14.33 -1.30 1.14
C ILE A 192 13.55 -0.08 1.64
N SER A 193 12.94 0.70 0.76
CA SER A 193 12.16 1.89 1.14
C SER A 193 10.94 1.53 1.99
N ILE A 194 10.22 0.46 1.64
CA ILE A 194 9.10 -0.04 2.44
C ILE A 194 9.60 -0.54 3.80
N LEU A 195 10.70 -1.31 3.83
CA LEU A 195 11.30 -1.74 5.10
C LEU A 195 11.68 -0.56 5.98
N PHE A 196 12.28 0.49 5.40
CA PHE A 196 12.64 1.68 6.14
C PHE A 196 11.42 2.40 6.72
N LEU A 197 10.33 2.54 5.96
CA LEU A 197 9.08 3.11 6.46
C LEU A 197 8.54 2.30 7.66
N PHE A 198 8.55 0.98 7.57
CA PHE A 198 8.09 0.09 8.66
C PHE A 198 8.98 0.24 9.90
N ILE A 199 10.31 0.31 9.73
CA ILE A 199 11.26 0.50 10.83
C ILE A 199 11.06 1.87 11.49
N VAL A 200 10.89 2.94 10.71
CA VAL A 200 10.65 4.28 11.24
C VAL A 200 9.36 4.30 12.06
N ASP A 201 8.29 3.73 11.53
CA ASP A 201 6.97 3.71 12.17
C ASP A 201 6.98 2.91 13.49
N LEU A 202 7.70 1.78 13.55
CA LEU A 202 7.87 1.01 14.80
C LEU A 202 8.63 1.79 15.88
N ASN A 203 9.57 2.65 15.49
CA ASN A 203 10.38 3.42 16.41
C ASN A 203 9.71 4.74 16.85
N TRP A 204 8.80 5.30 16.03
CA TRP A 204 8.08 6.55 16.31
C TRP A 204 6.60 6.33 16.63
N LYS A 205 6.34 5.89 17.86
CA LYS A 205 4.99 5.54 18.35
C LYS A 205 3.95 6.66 18.28
N MET A 206 4.39 7.93 18.30
CA MET A 206 3.51 9.11 18.31
C MET A 206 2.90 9.44 16.94
N ILE A 207 3.40 8.85 15.85
CA ILE A 207 3.04 9.22 14.49
C ILE A 207 2.73 7.96 13.70
N SER A 208 1.49 7.85 13.19
CA SER A 208 1.07 6.73 12.35
C SER A 208 1.49 6.98 10.88
N ILE A 209 2.41 6.17 10.37
CA ILE A 209 2.86 6.24 8.97
C ILE A 209 2.20 5.13 8.14
N VAL A 210 2.44 3.88 8.52
CA VAL A 210 2.05 2.66 7.80
C VAL A 210 1.12 1.80 8.68
N PHE A 211 1.39 1.76 9.97
CA PHE A 211 0.68 1.06 11.02
C PHE A 211 -0.28 1.98 11.76
N ILE A 212 -1.23 1.35 12.43
CA ILE A 212 -2.26 2.01 13.26
C ILE A 212 -1.68 2.42 14.61
N GLY A 213 -1.05 3.58 14.72
CA GLY A 213 -0.65 4.13 16.01
C GLY A 213 -1.74 4.94 16.72
N ASP A 214 -1.29 5.72 17.71
CA ASP A 214 -2.06 6.68 18.48
C ASP A 214 -2.67 7.80 17.61
N ASP A 215 -2.00 8.13 16.50
CA ASP A 215 -2.51 9.10 15.54
C ASP A 215 -3.61 8.47 14.67
N THR A 216 -4.86 8.81 14.99
CA THR A 216 -6.05 8.34 14.25
C THR A 216 -6.20 8.97 12.86
N TYR A 217 -5.50 10.07 12.58
CA TYR A 217 -5.60 10.84 11.35
C TYR A 217 -4.49 10.52 10.33
N PHE A 218 -3.49 9.71 10.70
CA PHE A 218 -2.39 9.31 9.82
C PHE A 218 -1.63 10.51 9.23
N VAL A 219 -1.47 11.58 10.01
CA VAL A 219 -0.84 12.82 9.58
C VAL A 219 0.58 12.57 9.08
N GLY A 220 1.35 11.74 9.79
CA GLY A 220 2.71 11.38 9.39
C GLY A 220 2.78 10.68 8.04
N GLY A 221 1.97 9.64 7.86
CA GLY A 221 1.90 8.92 6.58
C GLY A 221 1.46 9.80 5.42
N ILE A 222 0.49 10.71 5.64
CA ILE A 222 0.05 11.69 4.65
C ILE A 222 1.20 12.65 4.29
N ILE A 223 1.89 13.23 5.27
CA ILE A 223 3.01 14.15 5.05
C ILE A 223 4.14 13.45 4.28
N ILE A 224 4.56 12.27 4.72
CA ILE A 224 5.62 11.49 4.07
C ILE A 224 5.21 11.12 2.64
N GLY A 225 3.96 10.72 2.43
CA GLY A 225 3.42 10.45 1.10
C GLY A 225 3.52 11.67 0.18
N PHE A 226 3.11 12.85 0.62
CA PHE A 226 3.27 14.08 -0.15
C PHE A 226 4.73 14.43 -0.44
N VAL A 227 5.61 14.28 0.55
CA VAL A 227 7.06 14.52 0.38
C VAL A 227 7.65 13.57 -0.65
N LEU A 228 7.30 12.27 -0.62
CA LEU A 228 7.76 11.28 -1.59
C LEU A 228 7.27 11.60 -3.01
N ILE A 229 6.00 12.01 -3.15
CA ILE A 229 5.44 12.42 -4.45
C ILE A 229 6.20 13.64 -4.98
N PHE A 230 6.41 14.65 -4.13
CA PHE A 230 7.09 15.88 -4.51
C PHE A 230 8.55 15.64 -4.91
N LEU A 231 9.31 14.91 -4.09
CA LEU A 231 10.70 14.55 -4.37
C LEU A 231 10.82 13.73 -5.65
N SER A 232 9.95 12.73 -5.83
CA SER A 232 9.93 11.92 -7.05
C SER A 232 9.65 12.77 -8.29
N HIS A 233 8.75 13.76 -8.18
CA HIS A 233 8.47 14.69 -9.27
C HIS A 233 9.67 15.57 -9.61
N LEU A 234 10.35 16.13 -8.60
CA LEU A 234 11.58 16.91 -8.78
C LEU A 234 12.68 16.08 -9.44
N PHE A 235 12.88 14.84 -8.99
CA PHE A 235 13.87 13.94 -9.57
C PHE A 235 13.54 13.62 -11.04
N LEU A 236 12.30 13.24 -11.35
CA LEU A 236 11.87 12.95 -12.72
C LEU A 236 12.01 14.14 -13.68
N LYS A 237 11.83 15.38 -13.20
CA LYS A 237 12.05 16.59 -14.00
C LYS A 237 13.51 16.75 -14.42
N ASN A 238 14.44 16.29 -13.59
CA ASN A 238 15.89 16.47 -13.77
C ASN A 238 16.60 15.25 -14.36
N VAL A 239 15.90 14.12 -14.56
CA VAL A 239 16.49 12.92 -15.18
C VAL A 239 16.96 13.26 -16.60
N LYS A 240 18.24 13.01 -16.90
CA LYS A 240 18.74 12.86 -18.27
C LYS A 240 18.49 11.41 -18.68
N TYR A 241 17.87 11.21 -19.85
CA TYR A 241 17.61 9.85 -20.34
C TYR A 241 18.83 9.50 -21.18
N GLU A 242 19.64 8.56 -20.71
CA GLU A 242 20.78 8.06 -21.47
C GLU A 242 20.23 7.09 -22.51
N ILE A 243 20.47 7.41 -23.78
CA ILE A 243 20.21 6.53 -24.91
C ILE A 243 21.50 5.73 -25.08
N GLU A 244 21.51 4.50 -24.58
CA GLU A 244 22.49 3.47 -24.97
C GLU A 244 22.10 2.85 -26.30
#